data_AF-A0A6A3UXQ3-F1
#
_entry.id   AF-A0A6A3UXQ3-F1
#
_cell.length_a   1.000
_cell.length_b   1.000
_cell.length_c   1.000
_cell.angle_alpha   90.00
_cell.angle_beta   90.00
_cell.angle_gamma   90.00
#
_symmetry.space_group_name_H-M   'P 1'
#
loop_
_entity.id
_entity.type
_entity.pdbx_description
1 polymer ?
#
loop_
_entity_poly.entity_id
_entity_poly.type
_entity_poly.pdbx_seq_one_letter_code
_entity_poly.pdbx_strand_id
1 'polypeptide(L)'
;MSGGDWPDDFKILALNNKLEGPALAFFDKVLPKWVAESNTVEHVMDRMLGFYSTKVPVSKAMDLMSETKPSNKTWTEHFQYLVYMAERAGCPDQFVLQCLCDSAPEHVKRAMLTRLDSSLACHAVAAVVLVVEVAKVAKVAEDKDSSDVLMPAEIARAGAVARKAT
;
A
#
# COMPACT_ATOMS: atom_id res chain seq x y z
N MET A 1 1.61 1.05 40.44
CA MET A 1 2.89 1.57 39.93
C MET A 1 2.85 1.45 38.42
N SER A 2 2.97 2.56 37.70
CA SER A 2 3.09 2.59 36.25
C SER A 2 4.49 2.11 35.83
N GLY A 3 4.60 1.47 34.67
CA GLY A 3 5.89 0.96 34.16
C GLY A 3 6.95 2.06 33.89
N GLY A 4 6.55 3.33 33.83
CA GLY A 4 7.45 4.47 33.66
C GLY A 4 8.45 4.66 34.82
N ASP A 5 8.04 4.33 36.04
CA ASP A 5 8.83 4.56 37.26
C ASP A 5 9.84 3.43 37.56
N TRP A 6 9.89 2.41 36.71
CA TRP A 6 10.79 1.28 36.91
C TRP A 6 12.24 1.63 36.55
N PRO A 7 13.23 1.08 37.28
CA PRO A 7 14.62 1.12 36.86
C PRO A 7 14.78 0.48 35.47
N ASP A 8 15.70 1.01 34.66
CA ASP A 8 15.95 0.52 33.29
C ASP A 8 16.25 -0.98 33.23
N ASP A 9 17.05 -1.50 34.15
CA ASP A 9 17.34 -2.94 34.24
C ASP A 9 16.05 -3.78 34.35
N PHE A 10 15.08 -3.28 35.13
CA PHE A 10 13.80 -3.96 35.29
C PHE A 10 12.91 -3.81 34.05
N LYS A 11 12.95 -2.66 33.37
CA LYS A 11 12.25 -2.45 32.09
C LYS A 11 12.82 -3.36 30.98
N ILE A 12 14.15 -3.49 30.91
CA ILE A 12 14.86 -4.38 29.98
C ILE A 12 14.55 -5.84 30.28
N LEU A 13 14.53 -6.24 31.56
CA LEU A 13 14.12 -7.58 31.96
C LEU A 13 12.66 -7.88 31.59
N ALA A 14 11.76 -6.92 31.85
CA ALA A 14 10.36 -7.04 31.50
C ALA A 14 10.16 -7.16 29.98
N LEU A 15 10.95 -6.43 29.18
CA LEU A 15 10.99 -6.55 27.72
C LEU A 15 11.46 -7.94 27.29
N ASN A 16 12.54 -8.45 27.89
CA ASN A 16 13.06 -9.78 27.56
C ASN A 16 12.02 -10.89 27.80
N ASN A 17 11.29 -10.79 28.91
CA ASN A 17 10.22 -11.73 29.27
C ASN A 17 8.99 -11.69 28.33
N LYS A 18 8.96 -10.78 27.34
CA LYS A 18 7.94 -10.73 26.28
C LYS A 18 8.42 -11.32 24.96
N LEU A 19 9.70 -11.63 24.85
CA LEU A 19 10.28 -12.24 23.66
C LEU A 19 10.24 -13.75 23.77
N GLU A 20 10.01 -14.42 22.64
CA GLU A 20 9.97 -15.88 22.57
C GLU A 20 10.73 -16.38 21.33
N GLY A 21 11.15 -17.65 21.38
CA GLY A 21 11.76 -18.34 20.25
C GLY A 21 13.03 -17.64 19.71
N PRO A 22 13.18 -17.50 18.38
CA PRO A 22 14.38 -16.90 17.77
C PRO A 22 14.63 -15.44 18.18
N ALA A 23 13.58 -14.68 18.50
CA ALA A 23 13.71 -13.28 18.91
C ALA A 23 14.38 -13.18 20.29
N LEU A 24 13.99 -14.05 21.24
CA LEU A 24 14.61 -14.16 22.55
C LEU A 24 16.07 -14.60 22.44
N ALA A 25 16.34 -15.67 21.68
CA ALA A 25 17.70 -16.19 21.51
C ALA A 25 18.66 -15.17 20.88
N PHE A 26 18.17 -14.36 19.92
CA PHE A 26 18.93 -13.24 19.37
C PHE A 26 19.16 -12.16 20.42
N PHE A 27 18.10 -11.75 21.13
CA PHE A 27 18.15 -10.68 22.12
C PHE A 27 19.12 -11.00 23.25
N ASP A 28 19.05 -12.19 23.85
CA ASP A 28 19.97 -12.64 24.91
C ASP A 28 21.45 -12.60 24.47
N LYS A 29 21.71 -12.89 23.19
CA LYS A 29 23.07 -12.88 22.63
C LYS A 29 23.63 -11.47 22.45
N VAL A 30 22.79 -10.50 22.10
CA VAL A 30 23.22 -9.13 21.75
C VAL A 30 23.06 -8.14 22.88
N LEU A 31 22.13 -8.40 23.81
CA LEU A 31 21.80 -7.53 24.93
C LEU A 31 23.02 -7.13 25.78
N PRO A 32 23.95 -8.04 26.16
CA PRO A 32 25.13 -7.64 26.93
C PRO A 32 26.00 -6.59 26.22
N LYS A 33 26.03 -6.62 24.88
CA LYS A 33 26.79 -5.64 24.08
C LYS A 33 26.11 -4.28 24.09
N TRP A 34 24.79 -4.25 23.93
CA TRP A 34 24.02 -3.00 23.93
C TRP A 34 24.00 -2.33 25.30
N VAL A 35 23.84 -3.11 26.37
CA VAL A 35 23.89 -2.61 27.76
C VAL A 35 25.28 -2.06 28.11
N ALA A 36 26.35 -2.63 27.56
CA ALA A 36 27.70 -2.09 27.73
C ALA A 36 27.93 -0.75 27.02
N GLU A 37 27.17 -0.45 25.95
CA GLU A 37 27.20 0.85 25.26
C GLU A 37 26.38 1.90 26.02
N SER A 38 25.16 1.55 26.41
CA SER A 38 24.29 2.37 27.25
C SER A 38 23.26 1.48 27.93
N ASN A 39 23.20 1.54 29.27
CA ASN A 39 22.27 0.75 30.06
C ASN A 39 20.91 1.45 30.25
N THR A 40 20.29 1.86 29.14
CA THR A 40 18.97 2.49 29.13
C THR A 40 18.01 1.68 28.27
N VAL A 41 16.73 1.61 28.67
CA VAL A 41 15.73 0.89 27.86
C VAL A 41 15.57 1.54 26.49
N GLU A 42 15.69 2.87 26.40
CA GLU A 42 15.58 3.61 25.14
C GLU A 42 16.68 3.20 24.16
N HIS A 43 17.92 3.03 24.63
CA HIS A 43 19.03 2.58 23.77
C HIS A 43 18.79 1.16 23.26
N VAL A 44 18.36 0.25 24.13
CA VAL A 44 18.04 -1.13 23.75
C VAL A 44 16.90 -1.16 22.72
N MET A 45 15.86 -0.35 22.90
CA MET A 45 14.74 -0.24 21.97
C MET A 45 15.16 0.34 20.61
N ASP A 46 16.04 1.35 20.58
CA ASP A 46 16.60 1.90 19.34
C ASP A 46 17.46 0.87 18.59
N ARG A 47 18.31 0.13 19.31
CA ARG A 47 19.08 -0.97 18.73
C ARG A 47 18.16 -2.06 18.16
N MET A 48 17.15 -2.49 18.92
CA MET A 48 16.15 -3.46 18.42
C MET A 48 15.47 -2.95 17.16
N LEU A 49 15.04 -1.68 17.15
CA LEU A 49 14.46 -1.06 15.98
C LEU A 49 15.44 -1.10 14.80
N GLY A 50 16.71 -0.80 14.99
CA GLY A 50 17.72 -0.87 13.94
C GLY A 50 17.89 -2.27 13.32
N PHE A 51 17.80 -3.33 14.12
CA PHE A 51 17.93 -4.72 13.64
C PHE A 51 16.64 -5.28 13.02
N TYR A 52 15.48 -4.98 13.63
CA TYR A 52 14.19 -5.50 13.17
C TYR A 52 13.49 -4.59 12.17
N SER A 53 13.94 -3.34 11.99
CA SER A 53 13.46 -2.48 10.92
C SER A 53 13.97 -3.04 9.60
N THR A 54 13.17 -3.92 9.00
CA THR A 54 13.32 -4.28 7.60
C THR A 54 12.99 -3.02 6.80
N LYS A 55 14.02 -2.26 6.42
CA LYS A 55 13.88 -1.38 5.27
C LYS A 55 13.54 -2.30 4.10
N VAL A 56 12.36 -2.10 3.52
CA VAL A 56 12.00 -2.87 2.32
C VAL A 56 13.04 -2.46 1.26
N PRO A 57 13.84 -3.40 0.71
CA PRO A 57 14.79 -3.05 -0.33
C PRO A 57 14.05 -2.36 -1.47
N VAL A 58 14.63 -1.30 -2.03
CA VAL A 58 13.99 -0.53 -3.11
C VAL A 58 13.58 -1.44 -4.27
N SER A 59 14.40 -2.43 -4.63
CA SER A 59 14.05 -3.44 -5.64
C SER A 59 12.77 -4.21 -5.28
N LYS A 60 12.66 -4.71 -4.05
CA LYS A 60 11.48 -5.44 -3.60
C LYS A 60 10.24 -4.54 -3.52
N ALA A 61 10.42 -3.28 -3.14
CA ALA A 61 9.35 -2.30 -3.11
C ALA A 61 8.87 -1.94 -4.53
N MET A 62 9.79 -1.78 -5.48
CA MET A 62 9.46 -1.54 -6.89
C MET A 62 8.69 -2.71 -7.49
N ASP A 63 9.10 -3.96 -7.24
CA ASP A 63 8.37 -5.14 -7.69
C ASP A 63 6.92 -5.11 -7.17
N LEU A 64 6.77 -4.89 -5.87
CA LEU A 64 5.48 -4.88 -5.17
C LEU A 64 4.57 -3.70 -5.54
N MET A 65 5.14 -2.54 -5.88
CA MET A 65 4.39 -1.34 -6.29
C MET A 65 4.04 -1.33 -7.79
N SER A 66 4.70 -2.17 -8.59
CA SER A 66 4.41 -2.34 -10.03
C SER A 66 3.29 -3.34 -10.29
N GLU A 67 2.80 -4.03 -9.25
CA GLU A 67 1.68 -4.95 -9.35
C GLU A 67 0.37 -4.20 -9.66
N THR A 68 -0.46 -4.79 -10.52
CA THR A 68 -1.80 -4.25 -10.81
C THR A 68 -2.66 -4.19 -9.56
N LYS A 69 -3.57 -3.22 -9.49
CA LYS A 69 -4.54 -3.12 -8.39
C LYS A 69 -5.29 -4.45 -8.22
N PRO A 70 -5.32 -5.04 -7.01
CA PRO A 70 -6.16 -6.21 -6.73
C PRO A 70 -7.64 -5.92 -7.02
N SER A 71 -8.36 -6.87 -7.61
CA SER A 71 -9.79 -6.69 -7.93
C SER A 71 -10.68 -6.56 -6.69
N ASN A 72 -10.26 -7.15 -5.56
CA ASN A 72 -10.95 -7.10 -4.27
C ASN A 72 -10.64 -5.84 -3.43
N LYS A 73 -9.86 -4.90 -3.97
CA LYS A 73 -9.43 -3.68 -3.28
C LYS A 73 -9.91 -2.43 -3.99
N THR A 74 -10.30 -1.44 -3.20
CA THR A 74 -10.65 -0.11 -3.70
C THR A 74 -9.38 0.66 -4.12
N TRP A 75 -9.54 1.66 -4.98
CA TRP A 75 -8.43 2.55 -5.36
C TRP A 75 -7.82 3.30 -4.18
N THR A 76 -8.61 3.63 -3.16
CA THR A 76 -8.13 4.28 -1.94
C THR A 76 -7.25 3.34 -1.12
N GLU A 77 -7.64 2.08 -0.95
CA GLU A 77 -6.81 1.07 -0.28
C GLU A 77 -5.51 0.80 -1.05
N HIS A 78 -5.58 0.72 -2.39
CA HIS A 78 -4.40 0.54 -3.23
C HIS A 78 -3.44 1.72 -3.12
N PHE A 79 -3.96 2.95 -3.12
CA PHE A 79 -3.15 4.13 -2.92
C PHE A 79 -2.49 4.17 -1.53
N GLN A 80 -3.24 3.84 -0.46
CA GLN A 80 -2.67 3.73 0.89
C GLN A 80 -1.53 2.70 0.95
N TYR A 81 -1.70 1.57 0.27
CA TYR A 81 -0.65 0.55 0.14
C TYR A 81 0.60 1.09 -0.59
N LEU A 82 0.43 1.79 -1.71
CA LEU A 82 1.56 2.36 -2.45
C LEU A 82 2.30 3.44 -1.64
N VAL A 83 1.59 4.30 -0.91
CA VAL A 83 2.19 5.29 0.00
C VAL A 83 2.98 4.58 1.11
N TYR A 84 2.37 3.59 1.76
CA TYR A 84 3.02 2.80 2.80
C TYR A 84 4.32 2.14 2.30
N MET A 85 4.29 1.57 1.10
CA MET A 85 5.45 0.92 0.49
C MET A 85 6.54 1.93 0.12
N ALA A 86 6.18 3.08 -0.45
CA ALA A 86 7.12 4.12 -0.80
C ALA A 86 7.81 4.73 0.42
N GLU A 87 7.09 5.00 1.51
CA GLU A 87 7.67 5.48 2.76
C GLU A 87 8.69 4.49 3.32
N ARG A 88 8.37 3.19 3.31
CA ARG A 88 9.29 2.14 3.80
C ARG A 88 10.52 1.93 2.92
N ALA A 89 10.41 2.24 1.63
CA ALA A 89 11.50 2.17 0.67
C ALA A 89 12.29 3.49 0.54
N GLY A 90 11.78 4.58 1.11
CA GLY A 90 12.33 5.93 0.92
C GLY A 90 12.15 6.45 -0.51
N CYS A 91 11.11 6.01 -1.22
CA CYS A 91 10.78 6.46 -2.56
C CYS A 91 10.06 7.82 -2.52
N PRO A 92 10.28 8.70 -3.52
CA PRO A 92 9.59 9.99 -3.58
C PRO A 92 8.11 9.84 -3.94
N ASP A 93 7.26 10.75 -3.48
CA ASP A 93 5.81 10.76 -3.75
C ASP A 93 5.47 10.72 -5.26
N GLN A 94 6.32 11.29 -6.11
CA GLN A 94 6.17 11.23 -7.56
C GLN A 94 6.17 9.78 -8.08
N PHE A 95 6.94 8.90 -7.44
CA PHE A 95 6.98 7.49 -7.78
C PHE A 95 5.66 6.79 -7.45
N VAL A 96 5.03 7.15 -6.32
CA VAL A 96 3.72 6.61 -5.91
C VAL A 96 2.64 6.94 -6.95
N LEU A 97 2.64 8.18 -7.45
CA LEU A 97 1.68 8.61 -8.47
C LEU A 97 1.90 7.89 -9.80
N GLN A 98 3.16 7.64 -10.17
CA GLN A 98 3.50 6.86 -11.35
C GLN A 98 3.00 5.41 -11.21
N CYS A 99 3.27 4.75 -10.09
CA CYS A 99 2.78 3.39 -9.81
C CYS A 99 1.26 3.31 -9.81
N LEU A 100 0.57 4.34 -9.29
CA LEU A 100 -0.89 4.43 -9.33
C LEU A 100 -1.41 4.49 -10.76
N CYS A 101 -0.76 5.28 -11.63
CA CYS A 101 -1.12 5.37 -13.04
C CYS A 101 -0.85 4.06 -13.79
N ASP A 102 0.27 3.39 -13.50
CA ASP A 102 0.63 2.11 -14.12
C ASP A 102 -0.24 0.94 -13.66
N SER A 103 -0.79 1.04 -12.44
CA SER A 103 -1.78 0.09 -11.93
C SER A 103 -3.16 0.23 -12.57
N ALA A 104 -3.45 1.34 -13.25
CA ALA A 104 -4.78 1.72 -13.73
C ALA A 104 -5.08 1.25 -15.16
N PRO A 105 -6.33 0.87 -15.46
CA PRO A 105 -6.76 0.60 -16.83
C PRO A 105 -6.51 1.81 -17.74
N GLU A 106 -6.22 1.57 -19.03
CA GLU A 106 -5.79 2.60 -19.98
C GLU A 106 -6.70 3.84 -20.08
N HIS A 107 -8.00 3.67 -19.85
CA HIS A 107 -8.97 4.77 -19.84
C HIS A 107 -8.91 5.61 -18.56
N VAL A 108 -8.66 4.98 -17.40
CA VAL A 108 -8.46 5.65 -16.10
C VAL A 108 -7.09 6.32 -16.07
N LYS A 109 -6.05 5.63 -16.55
CA LYS A 109 -4.68 6.14 -16.69
C LYS A 109 -4.64 7.44 -17.51
N ARG A 110 -5.31 7.46 -18.67
CA ARG A 110 -5.43 8.68 -19.48
C ARG A 110 -6.10 9.83 -18.74
N ALA A 111 -7.21 9.57 -18.05
CA ALA A 111 -7.90 10.60 -17.26
C ALA A 111 -7.05 11.14 -16.10
N MET A 112 -6.25 10.28 -15.45
CA MET A 112 -5.29 10.69 -14.41
C MET A 112 -4.19 11.58 -14.99
N LEU A 113 -3.51 11.13 -16.04
CA LEU A 113 -2.38 11.84 -16.65
C LEU A 113 -2.75 13.23 -17.16
N THR A 114 -3.90 13.36 -17.85
CA THR A 114 -4.38 14.66 -18.34
C THR A 114 -4.64 15.66 -17.19
N ARG A 115 -5.01 15.17 -16.00
CA ARG A 115 -5.23 16.02 -14.82
C ARG A 115 -3.96 16.31 -14.03
N LEU A 116 -3.01 15.37 -13.98
CA LEU A 116 -1.68 15.58 -13.42
C LEU A 116 -0.93 16.70 -14.16
N ASP A 117 -0.95 16.68 -15.49
CA ASP A 117 -0.31 17.73 -16.32
C ASP A 117 -0.92 19.13 -16.10
N SER A 118 -2.19 19.19 -15.68
CA SER A 118 -2.89 20.45 -15.40
C SER A 118 -2.67 21.01 -13.98
N SER A 119 -2.15 20.21 -13.04
CA SER A 119 -2.11 20.53 -11.61
C SER A 119 -0.67 20.50 -11.06
N LEU A 120 0.17 21.43 -11.51
CA LEU A 120 1.57 21.53 -11.10
C LEU A 120 1.81 22.32 -9.80
N ALA A 121 0.84 22.43 -8.89
CA ALA A 121 0.94 23.37 -7.76
C ALA A 121 1.11 22.72 -6.37
N CYS A 122 0.70 21.46 -6.17
CA CYS A 122 0.92 20.78 -4.88
C CYS A 122 0.71 19.27 -4.99
N HIS A 123 1.78 18.47 -4.94
CA HIS A 123 1.72 17.02 -5.15
C HIS A 123 0.82 16.29 -4.14
N ALA A 124 0.78 16.74 -2.87
CA ALA A 124 -0.03 16.11 -1.83
C ALA A 124 -1.55 16.36 -2.00
N VAL A 125 -1.93 17.60 -2.38
CA VAL A 125 -3.35 17.94 -2.63
C VAL A 125 -3.84 17.33 -3.93
N ALA A 126 -2.98 17.28 -4.96
CA ALA A 126 -3.28 16.61 -6.22
C ALA A 126 -3.55 15.11 -6.02
N ALA A 127 -2.76 14.43 -5.19
CA ALA A 127 -2.90 13.00 -4.92
C ALA A 127 -4.26 12.63 -4.31
N VAL A 128 -4.72 13.36 -3.28
CA VAL A 128 -6.00 13.08 -2.62
C VAL A 128 -7.18 13.35 -3.56
N VAL A 129 -7.14 14.46 -4.31
CA VAL A 129 -8.17 14.80 -5.29
C VAL A 129 -8.21 13.79 -6.43
N LEU A 130 -7.05 13.32 -6.89
CA LEU A 130 -6.93 12.25 -7.88
C LEU A 130 -7.54 10.95 -7.37
N VAL A 131 -7.21 10.51 -6.16
CA VAL A 131 -7.74 9.24 -5.62
C VAL A 131 -9.27 9.27 -5.50
N VAL A 132 -9.84 10.39 -5.03
CA VAL A 132 -11.30 10.55 -4.93
C VAL A 132 -11.95 10.52 -6.31
N GLU A 133 -11.34 11.16 -7.30
CA GLU A 133 -11.92 11.18 -8.65
C GLU A 133 -11.72 9.86 -9.39
N VAL A 134 -10.57 9.21 -9.22
CA VAL A 134 -10.27 7.89 -9.76
C VAL A 134 -11.24 6.87 -9.19
N ALA A 135 -11.55 6.93 -7.89
CA ALA A 135 -12.58 6.10 -7.30
C ALA A 135 -13.95 6.32 -7.97
N LYS A 136 -14.29 7.56 -8.36
CA LYS A 136 -15.54 7.84 -9.10
C LYS A 136 -15.49 7.29 -10.53
N VAL A 137 -14.42 7.54 -11.28
CA VAL A 137 -14.28 7.09 -12.68
C VAL A 137 -14.22 5.56 -12.74
N ALA A 138 -13.49 4.94 -11.82
CA ALA A 138 -13.40 3.49 -11.73
C ALA A 138 -14.72 2.86 -11.32
N LYS A 139 -15.49 3.46 -10.39
CA LYS A 139 -16.83 2.98 -10.05
C LYS A 139 -17.76 3.00 -11.27
N VAL A 140 -17.72 4.06 -12.07
CA VAL A 140 -18.50 4.15 -13.32
C VAL A 140 -18.04 3.10 -14.34
N ALA A 141 -16.74 2.78 -14.39
CA ALA A 141 -16.19 1.75 -15.29
C ALA A 141 -16.52 0.32 -14.83
N GLU A 142 -16.39 0.02 -13.53
CA GLU A 142 -16.73 -1.28 -12.93
C GLU A 142 -18.25 -1.54 -13.00
N ASP A 143 -19.09 -0.51 -12.80
CA ASP A 143 -20.55 -0.61 -12.98
C ASP A 143 -20.92 -0.84 -14.45
N LYS A 144 -20.15 -0.30 -15.41
CA LYS A 144 -20.36 -0.53 -16.85
C LYS A 144 -19.97 -1.94 -17.27
N ASP A 145 -18.85 -2.45 -16.76
CA ASP A 145 -18.37 -3.82 -17.02
C ASP A 145 -19.32 -4.86 -16.39
N SER A 146 -19.94 -4.53 -15.25
CA SER A 146 -21.01 -5.34 -14.63
C SER A 146 -22.34 -5.26 -15.40
N SER A 147 -22.68 -4.09 -15.95
CA SER A 147 -23.87 -3.90 -16.79
C SER A 147 -23.76 -4.55 -18.17
N ASP A 148 -22.56 -4.62 -18.75
CA ASP A 148 -22.32 -5.27 -20.05
C ASP A 148 -22.30 -6.81 -19.94
N VAL A 149 -22.22 -7.37 -18.73
CA VAL A 149 -22.39 -8.81 -18.46
C VAL A 149 -23.88 -9.21 -18.31
N LEU A 150 -24.78 -8.26 -18.07
CA LEU A 150 -26.23 -8.51 -18.03
C LEU A 150 -26.93 -7.92 -19.27
N MET A 151 -26.81 -8.66 -20.38
CA MET A 151 -27.50 -8.56 -21.69
C MET A 151 -26.58 -8.10 -22.84
N PRO A 152 -26.37 -8.99 -23.83
CA PRO A 152 -27.33 -9.08 -24.92
C PRO A 152 -27.58 -10.52 -25.42
N ALA A 153 -28.59 -11.20 -24.86
CA ALA A 153 -29.12 -12.46 -25.44
C ALA A 153 -30.48 -12.29 -26.15
N GLU A 154 -31.13 -11.12 -26.10
CA GLU A 154 -32.51 -10.97 -26.59
C GLU A 154 -32.74 -9.99 -27.77
N ILE A 155 -31.69 -9.48 -28.42
CA ILE A 155 -31.83 -8.67 -29.67
C ILE A 155 -31.35 -9.43 -30.92
N ALA A 156 -31.39 -10.78 -30.90
CA ALA A 156 -31.17 -11.60 -32.09
C ALA A 156 -32.42 -12.35 -32.59
N ARG A 157 -33.61 -12.12 -32.01
CA ARG A 157 -34.85 -12.84 -32.39
C ARG A 157 -35.97 -12.01 -33.01
N ALA A 158 -35.78 -10.72 -33.28
CA ALA A 158 -36.79 -9.87 -33.94
C ALA A 158 -36.51 -9.59 -35.43
N GLY A 159 -35.43 -10.12 -36.02
CA GLY A 159 -35.01 -9.80 -37.40
C GLY A 159 -35.10 -10.92 -38.44
N ALA A 160 -35.69 -12.07 -38.12
CA ALA A 160 -35.65 -13.27 -38.98
C ALA A 160 -37.02 -13.83 -39.39
N VAL A 161 -38.03 -12.98 -39.61
CA VAL A 161 -39.33 -13.37 -40.24
C VAL A 161 -39.67 -12.49 -41.45
N ALA A 162 -38.66 -12.04 -42.20
CA ALA A 162 -38.86 -11.38 -43.48
C ALA A 162 -37.77 -11.77 -44.48
N ARG A 163 -37.78 -13.05 -44.89
CA ARG A 163 -37.29 -13.54 -46.20
C ARG A 163 -37.40 -15.07 -46.27
N LYS A 164 -38.59 -15.58 -46.60
CA LYS A 164 -38.77 -16.77 -47.46
C LYS A 164 -40.24 -16.90 -47.89
N ALA A 165 -40.42 -17.41 -49.12
CA ALA A 165 -41.62 -17.41 -49.98
C ALA A 165 -41.69 -16.12 -50.83
N THR A 166 -41.42 -16.08 -52.14
CA THR A 166 -41.51 -17.06 -53.25
C THR A 166 -42.83 -17.80 -53.31
#